data_AF-A0A9P5ZRW6-F1
#
_entry.id   AF-A0A9P5ZRW6-F1
#
_cell.length_a   1.000
_cell.length_b   1.000
_cell.length_c   1.000
_cell.angle_alpha   90.00
_cell.angle_beta   90.00
_cell.angle_gamma   90.00
#
_symmetry.space_group_name_H-M   'P 1'
#
loop_
_entity.id
_entity.type
_entity.pdbx_description
1 polymer ?
#
loop_
_entity_poly.entity_id
_entity_poly.type
_entity_poly.pdbx_seq_one_letter_code
_entity_poly.pdbx_strand_id
1 'polypeptide(L)'
;SFTLDLPARLKQRGVHNVFHASLLRVHSPNDDRLFPGRLDTQVFEIDNSDPEWAVDEIISHLGRGAQTLFELKWKSGDKTWLPLHQIQHLQALQAYLDVYGV
;
A
#
# COMPACT_ATOMS: atom_id res chain seq x y z
N SER A 1 9.16 33.09 1.69
CA SER A 1 9.26 31.65 1.36
C SER A 1 10.59 31.12 1.85
N PHE A 2 10.70 29.83 2.11
CA PHE A 2 11.93 29.16 2.52
C PHE A 2 12.06 27.86 1.75
N THR A 3 13.26 27.58 1.23
CA THR A 3 13.51 26.40 0.41
C THR A 3 14.19 25.32 1.24
N LEU A 4 13.59 24.13 1.29
CA LEU A 4 14.16 22.95 1.91
C LEU A 4 14.77 22.04 0.85
N ASP A 5 15.87 21.36 1.18
CA ASP A 5 16.33 20.28 0.32
C ASP A 5 15.51 19.02 0.59
N LEU A 6 14.55 18.75 -0.28
CA LEU A 6 13.71 17.56 -0.19
C LEU A 6 14.37 16.35 -0.88
N PRO A 7 14.20 15.14 -0.33
CA PRO A 7 14.54 13.90 -1.02
C PRO A 7 13.93 13.83 -2.42
N ALA A 8 14.67 13.27 -3.38
CA ALA A 8 14.26 13.18 -4.79
C ALA A 8 12.86 12.57 -4.99
N ARG A 9 12.52 11.57 -4.19
CA ARG A 9 11.21 10.89 -4.20
C ARG A 9 10.02 11.82 -3.87
N LEU A 10 10.19 12.80 -2.98
CA LEU A 10 9.14 13.78 -2.69
C LEU A 10 8.98 14.77 -3.85
N LYS A 11 10.11 15.20 -4.43
CA LYS A 11 10.12 16.07 -5.62
C LYS A 11 9.43 15.39 -6.81
N GLN A 12 9.66 14.09 -7.03
CA GLN A 12 9.03 13.30 -8.11
C GLN A 12 7.51 13.24 -8.01
N ARG A 13 6.94 13.25 -6.80
CA ARG A 13 5.48 13.29 -6.57
C ARG A 13 4.88 14.70 -6.64
N GLY A 14 5.68 15.71 -6.97
CA GLY A 14 5.22 17.10 -7.10
C GLY A 14 5.20 17.87 -5.78
N VAL A 15 5.84 17.38 -4.72
CA VAL A 15 6.00 18.18 -3.49
C VAL A 15 6.95 19.33 -3.78
N HIS A 16 6.44 20.55 -3.70
CA HIS A 16 7.25 21.75 -3.85
C HIS A 16 8.22 21.89 -2.68
N ASN A 17 9.46 22.23 -3.00
CA ASN A 17 10.52 22.43 -2.02
C ASN A 17 10.47 23.81 -1.34
N VAL A 18 9.46 24.61 -1.63
CA VAL A 18 9.30 25.98 -1.13
C VAL A 18 8.12 26.04 -0.15
N PHE A 19 8.41 26.46 1.08
CA PHE A 19 7.43 26.52 2.17
C PHE A 19 7.27 27.94 2.71
N HIS A 20 6.18 28.19 3.44
CA HIS A 20 6.02 29.42 4.22
C HIS A 20 6.94 29.39 5.44
N ALA A 21 7.89 30.32 5.52
CA ALA A 21 8.90 30.35 6.58
C ALA A 21 8.30 30.41 7.99
N SER A 22 7.14 31.06 8.17
CA SER A 22 6.42 31.16 9.45
C SER A 22 5.79 29.85 9.92
N LEU A 23 5.63 28.86 9.04
CA LEU A 23 5.07 27.55 9.39
C LEU A 23 6.16 26.52 9.69
N LEU A 24 7.44 26.86 9.50
CA LEU A 24 8.54 25.97 9.82
C LEU A 24 8.65 25.79 11.32
N ARG A 25 8.94 24.55 11.73
CA ARG A 25 9.16 24.15 13.12
C ARG A 25 10.53 23.51 13.23
N VAL A 26 11.15 23.66 14.41
CA VAL A 26 12.43 22.99 14.72
C VAL A 26 12.21 21.48 14.69
N HIS A 27 13.12 20.77 14.01
CA HIS A 27 13.09 19.33 13.93
C HIS A 27 13.41 18.72 15.30
N SER A 28 12.52 17.86 15.80
CA SER A 28 12.77 16.98 16.94
C SER A 28 13.06 15.57 16.42
N PRO A 29 14.20 14.95 16.78
CA PRO A 29 14.49 13.59 16.37
C PRO A 29 13.42 12.60 16.89
N ASN A 30 13.22 11.52 16.15
CA ASN A 30 12.30 10.44 16.52
C ASN A 30 12.86 9.63 17.70
N ASP A 31 12.00 9.19 18.61
CA ASP A 31 12.35 8.18 19.61
C ASP A 31 12.09 6.80 19.03
N ASP A 32 13.15 6.11 18.60
CA ASP A 32 13.04 4.81 17.94
C ASP A 32 12.60 3.68 18.88
N ARG A 33 12.66 3.87 20.21
CA ARG A 33 12.16 2.89 21.18
C ARG A 33 10.64 2.94 21.29
N LEU A 34 10.08 4.15 21.22
CA LEU A 34 8.63 4.38 21.30
C LEU A 34 7.96 4.30 19.92
N PHE A 35 8.66 4.67 18.86
CA PHE A 35 8.14 4.72 17.50
C PHE A 35 9.11 4.03 16.52
N PRO A 36 9.24 2.69 16.60
CA PRO A 36 10.02 1.95 15.62
C PRO A 36 9.39 2.05 14.23
N GLY A 37 10.22 2.04 13.18
CA GLY A 37 9.73 2.01 11.80
C GLY A 37 9.28 3.36 11.23
N ARG A 38 9.81 4.47 11.76
CA ARG A 38 9.46 5.83 11.29
C ARG A 38 10.34 6.34 10.15
N LEU A 39 10.94 5.43 9.39
CA LEU A 39 11.65 5.83 8.18
C LEU A 39 10.65 6.41 7.19
N ASP A 40 11.14 7.38 6.44
CA ASP A 40 10.37 8.06 5.43
C ASP A 40 9.92 7.11 4.29
N THR A 41 10.53 5.93 4.16
CA THR A 41 10.09 4.79 3.31
C THR A 41 8.97 3.96 3.92
N GLN A 42 8.78 4.00 5.24
CA GLN A 42 7.83 3.16 5.99
C GLN A 42 6.58 3.94 6.42
N VAL A 43 6.71 5.24 6.72
CA VAL A 43 5.63 6.08 7.24
C VAL A 43 4.72 6.61 6.14
N PHE A 44 5.33 6.97 5.02
CA PHE A 44 4.56 7.27 3.83
C PHE A 44 4.35 5.93 3.14
N GLU A 45 3.10 5.57 2.84
CA GLU A 45 2.76 4.57 1.82
C GLU A 45 3.26 5.08 0.45
N ILE A 46 4.59 5.11 0.29
CA ILE A 46 5.32 5.41 -0.95
C ILE A 46 5.45 4.14 -1.76
N ASP A 47 5.04 3.01 -1.21
CA ASP A 47 4.89 1.82 -2.00
C ASP A 47 3.69 2.03 -2.93
N ASN A 48 4.00 2.33 -4.19
CA ASN A 48 3.32 1.66 -5.29
C ASN A 48 3.65 0.16 -5.21
N SER A 49 3.48 -0.47 -4.04
CA SER A 49 3.41 -1.91 -3.98
C SER A 49 2.22 -2.19 -4.86
N ASP A 50 2.46 -2.87 -5.97
CA ASP A 50 1.37 -3.55 -6.63
C ASP A 50 0.62 -4.28 -5.50
N PRO A 51 -0.70 -4.07 -5.34
CA PRO A 51 -1.46 -4.74 -4.29
C PRO A 51 -1.24 -6.26 -4.31
N GLU A 52 -0.79 -6.79 -5.45
CA GLU A 52 -0.20 -8.11 -5.66
C GLU A 52 0.88 -8.53 -4.65
N TRP A 53 1.81 -7.65 -4.24
CA TRP A 53 2.89 -8.00 -3.31
C TRP A 53 2.39 -8.21 -1.88
N ALA A 54 1.24 -7.62 -1.53
CA ALA A 54 0.63 -7.74 -0.21
C ALA A 54 -0.29 -8.97 -0.07
N VAL A 55 -0.74 -9.54 -1.20
CA VAL A 55 -1.64 -10.70 -1.21
C VAL A 55 -0.84 -11.99 -1.15
N ASP A 56 -1.20 -12.88 -0.22
CA ASP A 56 -0.62 -14.21 -0.10
C ASP A 56 -1.25 -15.17 -1.11
N GLU A 57 -2.57 -15.35 -1.01
CA GLU A 57 -3.36 -16.24 -1.85
C GLU A 57 -4.85 -15.92 -1.75
N ILE A 58 -5.65 -16.39 -2.71
CA ILE A 58 -7.10 -16.45 -2.59
C ILE A 58 -7.46 -17.81 -2.02
N ILE A 59 -8.21 -17.83 -0.91
CA ILE A 59 -8.52 -19.05 -0.18
C ILE A 59 -9.87 -19.63 -0.63
N SER A 60 -10.82 -18.77 -0.96
CA SER A 60 -12.21 -19.16 -1.20
C SER A 60 -12.96 -18.11 -2.03
N HIS A 61 -14.13 -18.48 -2.55
CA HIS A 61 -15.08 -17.56 -3.13
C HIS A 61 -16.52 -17.88 -2.70
N LEU A 62 -17.37 -16.87 -2.72
CA LEU A 62 -18.80 -16.95 -2.42
C LEU A 62 -19.59 -16.24 -3.52
N GLY A 63 -20.72 -16.82 -3.89
CA GLY A 63 -21.62 -16.28 -4.91
C GLY A 63 -21.37 -16.85 -6.31
N ARG A 64 -22.02 -16.24 -7.31
CA ARG A 64 -21.94 -16.65 -8.72
C ARG A 64 -21.95 -15.42 -9.63
N GLY A 65 -21.21 -15.50 -10.74
CA GLY A 65 -21.18 -14.47 -11.77
C GLY A 65 -20.54 -13.16 -11.29
N ALA A 66 -21.08 -12.03 -11.72
CA ALA A 66 -20.51 -10.70 -11.46
C ALA A 66 -20.51 -10.27 -9.98
N GLN A 67 -21.30 -10.95 -9.13
CA GLN A 67 -21.42 -10.67 -7.70
C GLN A 67 -20.56 -11.62 -6.83
N THR A 68 -19.61 -12.32 -7.45
CA THR A 68 -18.72 -13.23 -6.72
C THR A 68 -17.77 -12.42 -5.83
N LEU A 69 -17.74 -12.79 -4.56
CA LEU A 69 -16.79 -12.30 -3.57
C LEU A 69 -15.68 -13.32 -3.37
N PHE A 70 -14.46 -12.85 -3.21
CA PHE A 70 -13.28 -13.68 -3.01
C PHE A 70 -12.66 -13.38 -1.64
N GLU A 71 -12.29 -14.43 -0.93
CA GLU A 71 -11.59 -14.35 0.34
C GLU A 71 -10.09 -14.31 0.08
N LEU A 72 -9.48 -13.16 0.33
CA LEU A 72 -8.05 -12.96 0.19
C LEU A 72 -7.38 -13.14 1.53
N LYS A 73 -6.24 -13.84 1.52
CA LYS A 73 -5.28 -13.88 2.61
C LYS A 73 -4.17 -12.87 2.32
N TRP A 74 -3.90 -11.98 3.25
CA TRP A 74 -2.78 -11.05 3.16
C TRP A 74 -1.51 -11.70 3.69
N LYS A 75 -0.34 -11.22 3.25
CA LYS A 75 0.95 -11.64 3.82
C LYS A 75 1.07 -11.32 5.32
N SER A 76 0.30 -10.35 5.83
CA SER A 76 0.16 -10.06 7.27
C SER A 76 -0.60 -11.15 8.05
N GLY A 77 -1.31 -12.04 7.35
CA GLY A 77 -2.19 -13.05 7.93
C GLY A 77 -3.65 -12.64 8.04
N ASP A 78 -3.98 -11.36 7.80
CA ASP A 78 -5.35 -10.87 7.78
C ASP A 78 -6.15 -11.50 6.62
N LYS A 79 -7.48 -11.46 6.74
CA LYS A 79 -8.38 -11.95 5.70
C LYS A 79 -9.47 -10.94 5.37
N THR A 80 -9.77 -10.77 4.09
CA THR A 80 -10.81 -9.85 3.62
C THR A 80 -11.58 -10.40 2.44
N TRP A 81 -12.86 -10.06 2.34
CA TRP A 81 -13.71 -10.39 1.20
C TRP A 81 -13.80 -9.23 0.23
N LEU A 82 -13.39 -9.44 -1.03
CA LEU A 82 -13.42 -8.41 -2.07
C LEU A 82 -14.15 -8.90 -3.33
N PRO A 83 -14.84 -8.00 -4.06
CA PRO A 83 -15.49 -8.34 -5.33
C PRO A 83 -14.48 -8.45 -6.48
N LEU A 84 -14.85 -9.19 -7.54
CA LEU A 84 -14.00 -9.46 -8.71
C LEU A 84 -13.35 -8.20 -9.30
N HIS A 85 -14.08 -7.09 -9.44
CA HIS A 85 -13.57 -5.87 -10.06
C HIS A 85 -12.40 -5.23 -9.28
N GLN A 86 -12.28 -5.53 -7.98
CA GLN A 86 -11.17 -5.06 -7.14
C GLN A 86 -9.95 -5.98 -7.19
N ILE A 87 -10.10 -7.22 -7.68
CA ILE A 87 -9.03 -8.23 -7.62
C ILE A 87 -8.61 -8.76 -9.01
N GLN A 88 -9.30 -8.32 -10.07
CA GLN A 88 -9.06 -8.72 -11.45
C GLN A 88 -7.62 -8.50 -11.96
N HIS A 89 -6.87 -7.62 -11.30
CA HIS A 89 -5.49 -7.29 -11.66
C HIS A 89 -4.45 -8.10 -10.88
N LEU A 90 -4.87 -8.95 -9.93
CA LEU A 90 -3.97 -9.75 -9.09
C LEU A 90 -3.63 -11.08 -9.78
N GLN A 91 -2.36 -11.44 -9.88
CA GLN A 91 -1.93 -12.78 -10.30
C GLN A 91 -2.47 -13.88 -9.39
N ALA A 92 -2.71 -13.57 -8.10
CA ALA A 92 -3.34 -14.50 -7.16
C ALA A 92 -4.72 -14.97 -7.64
N LEU A 93 -5.44 -14.15 -8.43
CA LEU A 93 -6.69 -14.57 -9.07
C LEU A 93 -6.45 -15.61 -10.17
N GLN A 94 -5.44 -15.40 -11.02
CA GLN A 94 -5.11 -16.37 -12.07
C GLN A 94 -4.70 -17.70 -11.45
N ALA A 95 -3.80 -17.69 -10.46
CA ALA A 95 -3.37 -18.90 -9.75
C ALA A 95 -4.55 -19.65 -9.10
N TYR A 96 -5.51 -18.90 -8.55
CA TYR A 96 -6.74 -19.49 -8.01
C TYR A 96 -7.59 -20.17 -9.09
N LEU A 97 -7.84 -19.50 -10.21
CA LEU A 97 -8.64 -20.06 -11.30
C LEU A 97 -7.98 -21.29 -11.93
N ASP A 98 -6.65 -21.28 -12.09
CA ASP A 98 -5.87 -22.41 -12.59
C ASP A 98 -6.06 -23.67 -11.72
N VAL A 99 -6.09 -23.50 -10.40
CA VAL A 99 -6.35 -24.61 -9.45
C VAL A 99 -7.79 -25.14 -9.56
N TYR A 100 -8.75 -24.26 -9.82
CA TYR A 100 -10.17 -24.61 -9.98
C TYR A 100 -10.53 -25.07 -11.40
N GLY A 101 -9.59 -25.06 -12.35
CA GLY A 101 -9.75 -25.59 -13.70
C GLY A 101 -10.59 -24.68 -14.63
N VAL A 102 -10.55 -23.37 -14.39
CA VAL A 102 -11.21 -22.35 -15.23
C VAL A 102 -10.18 -21.55 -16.01
#